data_AF-A0A4Q5SLX9-F1
#
_entry.id   AF-A0A4Q5SLX9-F1
#
_cell.length_a   1.000
_cell.length_b   1.000
_cell.length_c   1.000
_cell.angle_alpha   90.00
_cell.angle_beta   90.00
_cell.angle_gamma   90.00
#
_symmetry.space_group_name_H-M   'P 1'
#
loop_
_entity.id
_entity.type
_entity.pdbx_description
1 polymer ?
#
loop_
_entity_poly.entity_id
_entity_poly.type
_entity_poly.pdbx_seq_one_letter_code
_entity_poly.pdbx_strand_id
1 'polypeptide(L)'
;MITRLSSRFALDRFREKVKAAGFPDLHLNGVLWGLKGATRNQLIEQLNVNSTTSYVWIHHNALPVFPKSDYTQAANQYFNTVNNGGASNGLETAASTMPVPYHPNVTMGWDASPRCGNVTAQYWMSQQGPYPFGAVLVNNTPYNFKKVLVKAKEYVLGKPEAGRIVVLNAWNEWGEGSYLEPDKVNGTKYLEAIKEVFN
;
A
#
# COMPACT_ATOMS: atom_id res chain seq x y z
N MET A 1 -21.73 19.80 3.98
CA MET A 1 -22.72 18.79 3.57
C MET A 1 -22.87 18.65 2.06
N ILE A 2 -22.83 19.74 1.27
CA ILE A 2 -23.08 19.73 -0.19
C ILE A 2 -22.07 18.88 -1.00
N THR A 3 -20.78 18.83 -0.61
CA THR A 3 -19.73 18.10 -1.34
C THR A 3 -19.73 16.58 -1.17
N ARG A 4 -20.37 16.03 -0.14
CA ARG A 4 -20.39 14.57 0.10
C ARG A 4 -21.44 13.87 -0.74
N LEU A 5 -22.60 14.52 -0.95
CA LEU A 5 -23.65 14.02 -1.84
C LEU A 5 -23.20 14.01 -3.31
N SER A 6 -22.37 14.97 -3.72
CA SER A 6 -21.83 15.01 -5.09
C SER A 6 -20.86 13.86 -5.39
N SER A 7 -20.01 13.47 -4.43
CA SER A 7 -19.06 12.37 -4.64
C SER A 7 -19.77 11.02 -4.78
N ARG A 8 -20.75 10.74 -3.91
CA ARG A 8 -21.53 9.50 -4.02
C ARG A 8 -22.32 9.44 -5.32
N PHE A 9 -23.00 10.54 -5.68
CA PHE A 9 -23.72 10.64 -6.94
C PHE A 9 -22.81 10.39 -8.16
N ALA A 10 -21.59 10.94 -8.16
CA ALA A 10 -20.63 10.72 -9.25
C ALA A 10 -20.21 9.24 -9.37
N LEU A 11 -19.99 8.55 -8.24
CA LEU A 11 -19.67 7.13 -8.21
C LEU A 11 -20.84 6.26 -8.70
N ASP A 12 -22.07 6.56 -8.27
CA ASP A 12 -23.26 5.84 -8.75
C ASP A 12 -23.45 6.02 -10.26
N ARG A 13 -23.28 7.25 -10.76
CA ARG A 13 -23.31 7.51 -12.21
C ARG A 13 -22.20 6.76 -12.95
N PHE A 14 -21.03 6.54 -12.34
CA PHE A 14 -19.98 5.72 -12.95
C PHE A 14 -20.40 4.25 -12.99
N ARG A 15 -20.98 3.71 -11.92
CA ARG A 15 -21.55 2.34 -11.89
C ARG A 15 -22.60 2.16 -12.99
N GLU A 16 -23.52 3.11 -13.15
CA GLU A 16 -24.53 3.09 -14.22
C GLU A 16 -23.89 3.02 -15.60
N LYS A 17 -22.86 3.84 -15.86
CA LYS A 17 -22.13 3.82 -17.14
C LYS A 17 -21.41 2.49 -17.40
N VAL A 18 -20.80 1.91 -16.36
CA VAL A 18 -20.14 0.59 -16.46
C VAL A 18 -21.15 -0.50 -16.80
N LYS A 19 -22.33 -0.47 -16.16
CA LYS A 19 -23.45 -1.40 -16.46
C LYS A 19 -23.99 -1.20 -17.87
N ALA A 20 -24.18 0.05 -18.30
CA ALA A 20 -24.63 0.37 -19.65
C ALA A 20 -23.62 -0.06 -20.73
N ALA A 21 -22.33 -0.18 -20.39
CA ALA A 21 -21.30 -0.71 -21.27
C ALA A 21 -21.23 -2.26 -21.31
N GLY A 22 -22.12 -2.96 -20.58
CA GLY A 22 -22.24 -4.42 -20.60
C GLY A 22 -21.49 -5.16 -19.50
N PHE A 23 -20.85 -4.46 -18.55
CA PHE A 23 -20.18 -5.09 -17.41
C PHE A 23 -21.15 -5.30 -16.22
N PRO A 24 -20.91 -6.28 -15.33
CA PRO A 24 -21.80 -6.53 -14.19
C PRO A 24 -21.91 -5.36 -13.20
N ASP A 25 -20.77 -4.76 -12.82
CA ASP A 25 -20.66 -3.57 -11.97
C ASP A 25 -19.22 -3.01 -12.01
N LEU A 26 -19.00 -1.88 -11.35
CA LEU A 26 -17.70 -1.30 -11.06
C LEU A 26 -17.17 -1.80 -9.70
N HIS A 27 -15.91 -2.23 -9.63
CA HIS A 27 -15.26 -2.48 -8.35
C HIS A 27 -14.43 -1.27 -7.92
N LEU A 28 -14.78 -0.65 -6.81
CA LEU A 28 -14.03 0.45 -6.21
C LEU A 28 -13.14 -0.09 -5.08
N ASN A 29 -11.83 0.08 -5.21
CA ASN A 29 -10.85 -0.24 -4.17
C ASN A 29 -10.29 1.06 -3.57
N GLY A 30 -10.57 1.32 -2.30
CA GLY A 30 -10.18 2.55 -1.61
C GLY A 30 -8.81 2.44 -0.94
N VAL A 31 -7.90 3.36 -1.27
CA VAL A 31 -6.59 3.45 -0.60
C VAL A 31 -6.75 4.14 0.76
N LEU A 32 -6.30 3.48 1.82
CA LEU A 32 -6.41 3.98 3.18
C LEU A 32 -5.29 4.97 3.52
N TRP A 33 -5.54 6.27 3.37
CA TRP A 33 -4.60 7.30 3.81
C TRP A 33 -5.32 8.58 4.28
N GLY A 34 -4.84 9.17 5.38
CA GLY A 34 -5.33 10.43 5.94
C GLY A 34 -6.53 10.31 6.90
N LEU A 35 -7.59 9.57 6.51
CA LEU A 35 -8.81 9.44 7.31
C LEU A 35 -8.77 8.25 8.27
N LYS A 36 -9.32 8.44 9.48
CA LYS A 36 -9.17 7.51 10.61
C LYS A 36 -10.51 7.11 11.23
N GLY A 37 -10.50 5.96 11.90
CA GLY A 37 -11.58 5.51 12.80
C GLY A 37 -12.99 5.55 12.20
N ALA A 38 -13.96 6.02 13.00
CA ALA A 38 -15.36 6.08 12.59
C ALA A 38 -15.59 6.91 11.31
N THR A 39 -14.87 8.03 11.15
CA THR A 39 -14.99 8.88 9.96
C THR A 39 -14.58 8.13 8.68
N ARG A 40 -13.50 7.33 8.74
CA ARG A 40 -13.09 6.47 7.62
C ARG A 40 -14.19 5.47 7.29
N ASN A 41 -14.70 4.74 8.28
CA ASN A 41 -15.70 3.70 8.06
C ASN A 41 -17.00 4.28 7.48
N GLN A 42 -17.49 5.40 8.03
CA GLN A 42 -18.64 6.11 7.51
C GLN A 42 -18.46 6.52 6.05
N LEU A 43 -17.27 6.96 5.64
CA LEU A 43 -17.01 7.33 4.26
C LEU A 43 -16.90 6.13 3.32
N ILE A 44 -16.33 5.01 3.77
CA ILE A 44 -16.31 3.76 3.00
C ILE A 44 -17.74 3.32 2.69
N GLU A 45 -18.62 3.34 3.70
CA GLU A 45 -20.04 2.99 3.56
C GLU A 45 -20.80 4.00 2.69
N GLN A 46 -20.64 5.30 2.96
CA GLN A 46 -21.31 6.37 2.22
C GLN A 46 -20.96 6.34 0.73
N LEU A 47 -19.68 6.14 0.40
CA LEU A 47 -19.20 6.06 -0.98
C LEU A 47 -19.46 4.69 -1.63
N ASN A 48 -19.90 3.69 -0.86
CA ASN A 48 -20.13 2.31 -1.33
C ASN A 48 -18.92 1.76 -2.11
N VAL A 49 -17.76 1.86 -1.46
CA VAL A 49 -16.51 1.26 -1.90
C VAL A 49 -16.58 -0.25 -1.69
N ASN A 50 -16.03 -1.06 -2.60
CA ASN A 50 -16.14 -2.52 -2.54
C ASN A 50 -15.04 -3.18 -1.71
N SER A 51 -13.85 -2.59 -1.69
CA SER A 51 -12.74 -3.06 -0.88
C SER A 51 -11.77 -1.92 -0.54
N THR A 52 -10.82 -2.19 0.34
CA THR A 52 -9.80 -1.23 0.73
C THR A 52 -8.41 -1.83 0.59
N THR A 53 -7.39 -0.97 0.51
CA THR A 53 -6.00 -1.37 0.42
C THR A 53 -5.06 -0.28 0.92
N SER A 54 -3.77 -0.52 0.79
CA SER A 54 -2.69 0.43 1.08
C SER A 54 -1.88 0.72 -0.17
N TYR A 55 -1.37 1.94 -0.27
CA TYR A 55 -0.43 2.32 -1.32
C TYR A 55 0.99 1.84 -0.99
N VAL A 56 1.46 2.14 0.22
CA VAL A 56 2.82 1.84 0.70
C VAL A 56 2.77 1.67 2.23
N TRP A 57 3.70 0.90 2.81
CA TRP A 57 3.70 0.65 4.26
C TRP A 57 3.89 1.91 5.11
N ILE A 58 4.71 2.87 4.67
CA ILE A 58 5.02 4.08 5.46
C ILE A 58 3.79 4.97 5.71
N HIS A 59 2.73 4.83 4.90
CA HIS A 59 1.45 5.53 5.11
C HIS A 59 0.69 5.05 6.36
N HIS A 60 1.04 3.88 6.89
CA HIS A 60 0.42 3.28 8.08
C HIS A 60 1.36 3.27 9.27
N ASN A 61 2.61 2.89 9.02
CA ASN A 61 3.64 2.71 10.02
C ASN A 61 4.84 3.58 9.66
N ALA A 62 5.19 4.55 10.51
CA ALA A 62 6.46 5.24 10.36
C ALA A 62 7.61 4.22 10.29
N LEU A 63 8.57 4.46 9.41
CA LEU A 63 9.73 3.58 9.28
C LEU A 63 10.53 3.58 10.60
N PRO A 64 10.92 2.39 11.13
CA PRO A 64 11.42 2.29 12.51
C PRO A 64 12.70 3.05 12.83
N VAL A 65 13.58 3.20 11.83
CA VAL A 65 14.93 3.75 11.99
C VAL A 65 15.20 4.79 10.90
N PHE A 66 15.52 6.00 11.32
CA PHE A 66 16.12 7.03 10.46
C PHE A 66 17.65 6.95 10.60
N PRO A 67 18.42 6.99 9.49
CA PRO A 67 17.94 7.24 8.13
C PRO A 67 17.52 6.01 7.34
N LYS A 68 17.94 4.82 7.78
CA LYS A 68 17.78 3.56 7.05
C LYS A 68 17.04 2.57 7.92
N SER A 69 15.88 2.14 7.44
CA SER A 69 15.08 1.10 8.06
C SER A 69 15.23 -0.22 7.31
N ASP A 70 15.38 -1.32 8.05
CA ASP A 70 15.44 -2.65 7.43
C ASP A 70 14.08 -3.03 6.83
N TYR A 71 14.11 -3.52 5.59
CA TYR A 71 12.93 -3.91 4.84
C TYR A 71 12.11 -5.00 5.54
N THR A 72 12.75 -6.01 6.12
CA THR A 72 12.05 -7.12 6.77
C THR A 72 11.39 -6.67 8.07
N GLN A 73 12.04 -5.75 8.81
CA GLN A 73 11.46 -5.15 10.00
C GLN A 73 10.19 -4.35 9.67
N ALA A 74 10.24 -3.48 8.66
CA ALA A 74 9.10 -2.69 8.21
C ALA A 74 7.96 -3.59 7.70
N ALA A 75 8.28 -4.63 6.92
CA ALA A 75 7.30 -5.60 6.44
C ALA A 75 6.58 -6.32 7.60
N ASN A 76 7.35 -6.82 8.58
CA ASN A 76 6.79 -7.50 9.75
C ASN A 76 5.89 -6.56 10.57
N GLN A 77 6.29 -5.30 10.74
CA GLN A 77 5.46 -4.30 11.41
C GLN A 77 4.14 -4.08 10.68
N TYR A 78 4.18 -3.91 9.35
CA TYR A 78 2.98 -3.73 8.54
C TYR A 78 2.04 -4.93 8.62
N PHE A 79 2.53 -6.17 8.46
CA PHE A 79 1.67 -7.36 8.57
C PHE A 79 1.13 -7.59 9.99
N ASN A 80 1.90 -7.24 11.03
CA ASN A 80 1.38 -7.21 12.39
C ASN A 80 0.22 -6.20 12.51
N THR A 81 0.37 -5.02 11.92
CA THR A 81 -0.69 -4.01 11.88
C THR A 81 -1.91 -4.45 11.09
N VAL A 82 -1.74 -5.12 9.95
CA VAL A 82 -2.87 -5.69 9.20
C VAL A 82 -3.67 -6.67 10.07
N ASN A 83 -3.00 -7.49 10.88
CA ASN A 83 -3.65 -8.49 11.73
C ASN A 83 -4.24 -7.91 13.03
N ASN A 84 -3.57 -6.93 13.64
CA ASN A 84 -3.84 -6.51 15.01
C ASN A 84 -4.19 -5.02 15.16
N GLY A 85 -4.04 -4.22 14.09
CA GLY A 85 -4.17 -2.77 14.14
C GLY A 85 -2.94 -2.08 14.74
N GLY A 86 -3.15 -0.89 15.31
CA GLY A 86 -2.11 -0.11 15.98
C GLY A 86 -1.25 0.78 15.07
N ALA A 87 -1.57 0.90 13.78
CA ALA A 87 -0.95 1.91 12.94
C ALA A 87 -1.40 3.33 13.33
N SER A 88 -0.60 4.32 12.96
CA SER A 88 -0.93 5.73 13.19
C SER A 88 -2.02 6.24 12.24
N ASN A 89 -2.26 5.55 11.13
CA ASN A 89 -3.21 5.93 10.10
C ASN A 89 -3.71 4.73 9.30
N GLY A 90 -4.99 4.72 8.95
CA GLY A 90 -5.62 3.77 8.01
C GLY A 90 -5.86 2.36 8.57
N LEU A 91 -4.93 1.82 9.36
CA LEU A 91 -4.99 0.50 10.01
C LEU A 91 -4.85 0.62 11.53
N GLU A 92 -5.53 1.59 12.14
CA GLU A 92 -5.54 1.79 13.60
C GLU A 92 -6.16 0.58 14.32
N THR A 93 -7.10 -0.10 13.66
CA THR A 93 -7.68 -1.39 14.06
C THR A 93 -7.27 -2.47 13.06
N ALA A 94 -7.40 -3.74 13.45
CA ALA A 94 -7.16 -4.86 12.57
C ALA A 94 -7.96 -4.74 11.26
N ALA A 95 -7.35 -5.13 10.14
CA ALA A 95 -8.00 -5.04 8.83
C ALA A 95 -9.28 -5.88 8.73
N SER A 96 -9.42 -6.91 9.58
CA SER A 96 -10.64 -7.72 9.69
C SER A 96 -11.84 -6.96 10.26
N THR A 97 -11.65 -5.80 10.90
CA THR A 97 -12.74 -4.97 11.43
C THR A 97 -13.19 -3.89 10.46
N MET A 98 -12.64 -3.86 9.23
CA MET A 98 -13.08 -2.93 8.19
C MET A 98 -14.48 -3.30 7.70
N PRO A 99 -15.31 -2.31 7.32
CA PRO A 99 -16.67 -2.58 6.84
C PRO A 99 -16.70 -3.30 5.48
N VAL A 100 -15.58 -3.32 4.76
CA VAL A 100 -15.40 -4.00 3.47
C VAL A 100 -14.05 -4.72 3.45
N PRO A 101 -13.85 -5.74 2.59
CA PRO A 101 -12.60 -6.48 2.51
C PRO A 101 -11.38 -5.59 2.35
N TYR A 102 -10.27 -6.01 2.96
CA TYR A 102 -8.97 -5.35 2.83
C TYR A 102 -8.00 -6.24 2.04
N HIS A 103 -7.38 -5.67 1.02
CA HIS A 103 -6.34 -6.32 0.20
C HIS A 103 -4.96 -5.85 0.66
N PRO A 104 -4.07 -6.75 1.14
CA PRO A 104 -2.76 -6.35 1.61
C PRO A 104 -1.88 -5.83 0.48
N ASN A 105 -1.11 -4.79 0.80
CA ASN A 105 -0.01 -4.29 -0.01
C ASN A 105 1.32 -5.01 0.30
N VAL A 106 2.10 -5.29 -0.73
CA VAL A 106 3.54 -5.55 -0.65
C VAL A 106 4.26 -4.37 -1.30
N THR A 107 4.96 -3.59 -0.48
CA THR A 107 5.83 -2.50 -0.93
C THR A 107 7.17 -3.10 -1.37
N MET A 108 7.64 -2.79 -2.58
CA MET A 108 8.94 -3.24 -3.09
C MET A 108 10.07 -2.47 -2.41
N GLY A 109 9.92 -1.15 -2.28
CA GLY A 109 10.92 -0.28 -1.67
C GLY A 109 10.35 1.07 -1.24
N TRP A 110 11.20 1.88 -0.63
CA TRP A 110 10.88 3.28 -0.31
C TRP A 110 12.18 4.06 -0.18
N ASP A 111 12.46 4.91 -1.16
CA ASP A 111 13.57 5.86 -1.17
C ASP A 111 13.15 7.10 -1.98
N ALA A 112 12.62 8.10 -1.28
CA ALA A 112 12.26 9.38 -1.87
C ALA A 112 13.45 10.35 -1.99
N SER A 113 14.66 9.95 -1.58
CA SER A 113 15.83 10.84 -1.57
C SER A 113 16.22 11.44 -2.94
N PRO A 114 15.95 10.81 -4.10
CA PRO A 114 16.18 11.46 -5.39
C PRO A 114 15.37 12.77 -5.58
N ARG A 115 14.25 12.92 -4.87
CA ARG A 115 13.41 14.13 -4.91
C ARG A 115 13.94 15.28 -4.05
N CYS A 116 14.94 15.03 -3.20
CA CYS A 116 15.55 16.04 -2.34
C CYS A 116 16.46 17.01 -3.12
N GLY A 117 16.82 16.70 -4.37
CA GLY A 117 17.78 17.47 -5.16
C GLY A 117 19.22 17.33 -4.63
N ASN A 118 20.09 18.24 -5.07
CA ASN A 118 21.51 18.25 -4.67
C ASN A 118 21.69 18.89 -3.28
N VAL A 119 21.37 18.13 -2.23
CA VAL A 119 21.59 18.52 -0.84
C VAL A 119 22.80 17.81 -0.23
N THR A 120 23.42 18.42 0.76
CA THR A 120 24.48 17.75 1.53
C THR A 120 23.89 16.68 2.43
N ALA A 121 24.68 15.64 2.74
CA ALA A 121 24.28 14.62 3.71
C ALA A 121 23.92 15.23 5.07
N GLN A 122 24.66 16.27 5.50
CA GLN A 122 24.38 16.99 6.75
C GLN A 122 23.02 17.68 6.72
N TYR A 123 22.67 18.35 5.62
CA TYR A 123 21.37 18.99 5.46
C TYR A 123 20.23 17.97 5.46
N TRP A 124 20.42 16.85 4.74
CA TRP A 124 19.40 15.79 4.71
C TRP A 124 19.18 15.17 6.10
N MET A 125 20.26 14.91 6.85
CA MET A 125 20.20 14.41 8.23
C MET A 125 19.53 15.39 9.19
N SER A 126 19.56 16.70 8.91
CA SER A 126 18.93 17.71 9.76
C SER A 126 17.43 17.86 9.54
N GLN A 127 16.87 17.38 8.42
CA GLN A 127 15.43 17.50 8.16
C GLN A 127 14.60 16.51 8.99
N GLN A 128 15.14 15.33 9.28
CA GLN A 128 14.56 14.31 10.17
C GLN A 128 13.07 13.99 9.91
N GLY A 129 12.67 13.73 8.67
CA GLY A 129 11.41 13.02 8.41
C GLY A 129 10.36 13.63 7.46
N PRO A 130 10.29 14.94 7.13
CA PRO A 130 9.25 15.41 6.21
C PRO A 130 9.55 14.88 4.81
N TYR A 131 8.54 14.46 4.07
CA TYR A 131 8.71 14.10 2.66
C TYR A 131 9.30 15.29 1.87
N PRO A 132 10.33 15.10 1.03
CA PRO A 132 10.97 13.84 0.66
C PRO A 132 12.18 13.41 1.53
N PHE A 133 12.54 14.16 2.56
CA PHE A 133 13.67 13.92 3.49
C PHE A 133 13.36 12.91 4.61
N GLY A 134 12.59 11.87 4.27
CA GLY A 134 12.19 10.80 5.19
C GLY A 134 13.21 9.66 5.27
N ALA A 135 13.00 8.74 6.21
CA ALA A 135 13.75 7.49 6.24
C ALA A 135 13.54 6.68 4.94
N VAL A 136 14.53 5.85 4.59
CA VAL A 136 14.51 4.96 3.43
C VAL A 136 14.50 3.50 3.86
N LEU A 137 13.97 2.63 3.01
CA LEU A 137 14.07 1.18 3.16
C LEU A 137 15.37 0.67 2.55
N VAL A 138 16.06 -0.20 3.28
CA VAL A 138 17.25 -0.91 2.81
C VAL A 138 17.07 -2.42 2.96
N ASN A 139 17.90 -3.20 2.27
CA ASN A 139 17.85 -4.67 2.25
C ASN A 139 16.57 -5.25 1.63
N ASN A 140 15.86 -4.49 0.80
CA ASN A 140 14.74 -4.93 -0.03
C ASN A 140 15.20 -5.76 -1.24
N THR A 141 16.09 -6.74 -1.03
CA THR A 141 16.60 -7.63 -2.07
C THR A 141 15.49 -8.52 -2.66
N PRO A 142 15.66 -9.08 -3.87
CA PRO A 142 14.67 -10.03 -4.42
C PRO A 142 14.33 -11.19 -3.47
N TYR A 143 15.31 -11.67 -2.70
CA TYR A 143 15.13 -12.72 -1.71
C TYR A 143 14.24 -12.27 -0.53
N ASN A 144 14.49 -11.08 0.04
CA ASN A 144 13.66 -10.57 1.14
C ASN A 144 12.28 -10.16 0.65
N PHE A 145 12.19 -9.59 -0.56
CA PHE A 145 10.92 -9.31 -1.23
C PHE A 145 10.08 -10.59 -1.39
N LYS A 146 10.67 -11.70 -1.86
CA LYS A 146 10.01 -13.01 -1.96
C LYS A 146 9.42 -13.48 -0.63
N LYS A 147 10.15 -13.34 0.49
CA LYS A 147 9.63 -13.69 1.82
C LYS A 147 8.36 -12.92 2.18
N VAL A 148 8.29 -11.65 1.80
CA VAL A 148 7.11 -10.81 2.04
C VAL A 148 5.95 -11.20 1.12
N LEU A 149 6.22 -11.55 -0.14
CA LEU A 149 5.22 -12.11 -1.04
C LEU A 149 4.60 -13.40 -0.49
N VAL A 150 5.41 -14.29 0.10
CA VAL A 150 4.92 -15.52 0.77
C VAL A 150 3.97 -15.16 1.92
N LYS A 151 4.34 -14.21 2.78
CA LYS A 151 3.46 -13.72 3.87
C LYS A 151 2.13 -13.16 3.32
N ALA A 152 2.19 -12.42 2.21
CA ALA A 152 0.99 -11.89 1.56
C ALA A 152 0.09 -13.00 1.02
N LYS A 153 0.68 -14.02 0.35
CA LYS A 153 -0.03 -15.22 -0.13
C LYS A 153 -0.71 -15.96 1.01
N GLU A 154 0.01 -16.23 2.10
CA GLU A 154 -0.52 -16.88 3.29
C GLU A 154 -1.70 -16.10 3.89
N TYR A 155 -1.57 -14.77 4.00
CA TYR A 155 -2.65 -13.92 4.49
C TYR A 155 -3.92 -14.02 3.63
N VAL A 156 -3.78 -13.95 2.30
CA VAL A 156 -4.95 -13.96 1.41
C VAL A 156 -5.56 -15.36 1.26
N LEU A 157 -4.80 -16.44 1.42
CA LEU A 157 -5.34 -17.80 1.37
C LEU A 157 -6.40 -18.06 2.45
N GLY A 158 -6.34 -17.36 3.59
CA GLY A 158 -7.37 -17.36 4.63
C GLY A 158 -8.65 -16.57 4.30
N LYS A 159 -8.75 -15.99 3.09
CA LYS A 159 -9.92 -15.22 2.62
C LYS A 159 -10.71 -16.02 1.56
N PRO A 160 -12.01 -15.68 1.34
CA PRO A 160 -12.77 -16.20 0.21
C PRO A 160 -12.02 -15.98 -1.11
N GLU A 161 -12.15 -16.92 -2.04
CA GLU A 161 -11.40 -16.92 -3.31
C GLU A 161 -11.48 -15.59 -4.06
N ALA A 162 -12.69 -15.03 -4.18
CA ALA A 162 -12.93 -13.73 -4.83
C ALA A 162 -12.21 -12.54 -4.16
N GLY A 163 -11.77 -12.68 -2.91
CA GLY A 163 -11.05 -11.67 -2.14
C GLY A 163 -9.55 -11.89 -2.06
N ARG A 164 -9.00 -12.93 -2.74
CA ARG A 164 -7.57 -13.29 -2.69
C ARG A 164 -6.71 -12.38 -3.57
N ILE A 165 -6.74 -11.09 -3.28
CA ILE A 165 -6.01 -10.06 -4.02
C ILE A 165 -4.87 -9.53 -3.15
N VAL A 166 -3.68 -9.46 -3.73
CA VAL A 166 -2.50 -8.78 -3.17
C VAL A 166 -2.18 -7.60 -4.08
N VAL A 167 -1.96 -6.42 -3.50
CA VAL A 167 -1.53 -5.23 -4.24
C VAL A 167 -0.02 -5.10 -4.14
N LEU A 168 0.66 -4.85 -5.26
CA LEU A 168 2.10 -4.62 -5.29
C LEU A 168 2.37 -3.14 -5.55
N ASN A 169 3.21 -2.53 -4.72
CA ASN A 169 3.75 -1.19 -4.96
C ASN A 169 5.23 -1.32 -5.34
N ALA A 170 5.65 -0.88 -6.52
CA ALA A 170 4.84 -0.58 -7.70
C ALA A 170 5.52 -1.12 -8.96
N TRP A 171 4.85 -1.01 -10.11
CA TRP A 171 5.47 -1.38 -11.39
C TRP A 171 6.73 -0.54 -11.65
N ASN A 172 6.64 0.79 -11.59
CA ASN A 172 7.72 1.69 -12.04
C ASN A 172 7.82 3.00 -11.23
N GLU A 173 7.59 2.97 -9.91
CA GLU A 173 7.75 4.16 -9.06
C GLU A 173 9.23 4.41 -8.73
N TRP A 174 9.99 4.78 -9.76
CA TRP A 174 11.43 5.06 -9.67
C TRP A 174 11.74 6.22 -8.72
N GLY A 175 10.88 7.24 -8.68
CA GLY A 175 11.06 8.42 -7.84
C GLY A 175 10.92 8.15 -6.34
N GLU A 176 10.46 6.97 -5.94
CA GLU A 176 10.38 6.51 -4.54
C GLU A 176 11.13 5.19 -4.35
N GLY A 177 11.98 4.79 -5.31
CA GLY A 177 12.73 3.53 -5.23
C GLY A 177 11.84 2.28 -5.10
N SER A 178 10.58 2.33 -5.54
CA SER A 178 9.58 1.26 -5.41
C SER A 178 9.12 0.76 -6.80
N TYR A 179 10.03 0.14 -7.54
CA TYR A 179 9.81 -0.36 -8.90
C TYR A 179 10.04 -1.87 -9.03
N LEU A 180 9.22 -2.53 -9.83
CA LEU A 180 9.37 -3.93 -10.25
C LEU A 180 9.89 -4.04 -11.68
N GLU A 181 9.86 -2.94 -12.43
CA GLU A 181 10.43 -2.81 -13.76
C GLU A 181 11.90 -3.27 -13.74
N PRO A 182 12.32 -4.13 -14.69
CA PRO A 182 13.67 -4.65 -14.70
C PRO A 182 14.73 -3.55 -14.74
N ASP A 183 15.73 -3.68 -13.88
CA ASP A 183 16.85 -2.73 -13.78
C ASP A 183 18.17 -3.36 -14.25
N LYS A 184 19.27 -2.62 -14.16
CA LYS A 184 20.61 -3.12 -14.50
C LYS A 184 21.28 -3.96 -13.39
N VAL A 185 20.73 -4.00 -12.18
CA VAL A 185 21.36 -4.59 -10.98
C VAL A 185 20.76 -5.95 -10.67
N ASN A 186 19.45 -6.00 -10.57
CA ASN A 186 18.59 -7.14 -10.27
C ASN A 186 17.96 -7.75 -11.53
N GLY A 187 17.86 -7.01 -12.64
CA GLY A 187 17.21 -7.53 -13.86
C GLY A 187 15.76 -7.93 -13.57
N THR A 188 15.38 -9.16 -13.93
CA THR A 188 14.02 -9.70 -13.75
C THR A 188 13.76 -10.37 -12.41
N LYS A 189 14.73 -10.41 -11.49
CA LYS A 189 14.65 -11.23 -10.26
C LYS A 189 13.44 -10.93 -9.36
N TYR A 190 12.93 -9.70 -9.33
CA TYR A 190 11.71 -9.38 -8.58
C TYR A 190 10.46 -9.98 -9.24
N LEU A 191 10.38 -9.97 -10.57
CA LEU A 191 9.28 -10.60 -11.32
C LEU A 191 9.34 -12.13 -11.21
N GLU A 192 10.54 -12.71 -11.22
CA GLU A 192 10.77 -14.13 -10.96
C GLU A 192 10.27 -14.52 -9.55
N ALA A 193 10.59 -13.71 -8.53
CA ALA A 193 10.09 -13.94 -7.18
C ALA A 193 8.55 -13.89 -7.10
N ILE A 194 7.88 -12.99 -7.83
CA ILE A 194 6.41 -12.94 -7.92
C ILE A 194 5.90 -14.23 -8.56
N LYS A 195 6.45 -14.61 -9.72
CA LYS A 195 6.07 -15.82 -10.45
C LYS A 195 6.22 -17.07 -9.59
N GLU A 196 7.34 -17.23 -8.88
CA GLU A 196 7.59 -18.37 -8.01
C GLU A 196 6.60 -18.48 -6.84
N VAL A 197 6.07 -17.35 -6.35
CA VAL A 197 5.11 -17.36 -5.24
C VAL A 197 3.69 -17.55 -5.72
N PHE A 198 3.28 -16.95 -6.85
CA PHE A 198 1.87 -16.88 -7.27
C PHE A 198 1.48 -17.75 -8.47
N ASN A 199 2.43 -18.39 -9.14
CA ASN A 199 2.10 -19.44 -10.12
C ASN A 199 1.66 -20.75 -9.46
#